data_AF-A0A7S1ZB53-F1
#
_entry.id   AF-A0A7S1ZB53-F1
#
_cell.length_a   1.000
_cell.length_b   1.000
_cell.length_c   1.000
_cell.angle_alpha   90.00
_cell.angle_beta   90.00
_cell.angle_gamma   90.00
#
_symmetry.space_group_name_H-M   'P 1'
#
loop_
_entity.id
_entity.type
_entity.pdbx_description
1 polymer ?
#
loop_
_entity_poly.entity_id
_entity_poly.type
_entity_poly.pdbx_seq_one_letter_code
_entity_poly.pdbx_strand_id
1 'polypeptide(L)'
;GRGGLEKTGRLTLCTTEMETVYDLGTKMIDMLQKERVTAGDVITIDKASGKISKLGRSFSRSRDYDATGSQTRFVQCPEGELQKRKEVVHTVSLHEIDVINSRQQGFLALFTGDTGEIKSEVREQIDSKVSEWREEGRATIV
;
A
#
# COMPACT_ATOMS: atom_id res chain seq x y z
N GLY A 1 -18.45 19.47 -27.12
CA GLY A 1 -18.25 18.96 -25.75
C GLY A 1 -16.78 18.95 -25.44
N ARG A 2 -16.36 19.45 -24.27
CA ARG A 2 -14.95 19.51 -23.86
C ARG A 2 -14.39 18.08 -23.74
N GLY A 3 -13.55 17.67 -24.68
CA GLY A 3 -12.68 16.51 -24.50
C GLY A 3 -11.62 16.89 -23.47
N GLY A 4 -11.75 16.37 -22.25
CA GLY A 4 -10.67 16.50 -21.26
C GLY A 4 -9.44 15.79 -21.81
N LEU A 5 -8.34 16.51 -22.02
CA LEU A 5 -7.07 15.88 -22.41
C LEU A 5 -6.71 14.86 -21.33
N GLU A 6 -6.55 13.60 -21.73
CA GLU A 6 -5.98 12.59 -20.85
C GLU A 6 -4.57 13.02 -20.45
N LYS A 7 -4.34 13.18 -19.13
CA LYS A 7 -3.01 13.53 -18.63
C LYS A 7 -2.11 12.32 -18.83
N THR A 8 -1.09 12.48 -19.67
CA THR A 8 -0.01 11.51 -19.84
C THR A 8 1.28 12.09 -19.29
N GLY A 9 2.18 11.21 -18.85
CA GLY A 9 3.46 11.61 -18.28
C GLY A 9 4.49 10.51 -18.43
N ARG A 10 5.76 10.82 -18.13
CA ARG A 10 6.84 9.85 -18.08
C ARG A 10 7.54 9.95 -16.73
N LEU A 11 7.91 8.81 -16.18
CA LEU A 11 8.64 8.71 -14.91
C LEU A 11 9.84 7.79 -15.08
N THR A 12 11.01 8.31 -14.73
CA THR A 12 12.23 7.51 -14.63
C THR A 12 12.37 7.01 -13.21
N LEU A 13 12.50 5.70 -13.04
CA LEU A 13 12.83 5.06 -11.76
C LEU A 13 14.20 4.40 -11.87
N CYS A 14 14.99 4.50 -10.81
CA CYS A 14 16.32 3.92 -10.73
C CYS A 14 16.54 3.16 -9.41
N THR A 15 17.30 2.08 -9.51
CA THR A 15 18.00 1.42 -8.41
C THR A 15 19.51 1.64 -8.57
N THR A 16 20.33 1.05 -7.71
CA THR A 16 21.79 1.05 -7.90
C THR A 16 22.25 0.29 -9.15
N GLU A 17 21.43 -0.60 -9.70
CA GLU A 17 21.80 -1.51 -10.79
C GLU A 17 21.10 -1.22 -12.12
N MET A 18 19.93 -0.55 -12.10
CA MET A 18 19.17 -0.29 -13.31
C MET A 18 18.38 1.01 -13.27
N GLU A 19 18.08 1.51 -14.47
CA GLU A 19 17.22 2.66 -14.71
C GLU A 19 16.17 2.28 -15.76
N THR A 20 14.91 2.66 -15.56
CA THR A 20 13.84 2.41 -16.53
C THR A 20 12.86 3.57 -16.55
N VAL A 21 12.38 3.88 -17.76
CA VAL A 21 11.36 4.89 -18.00
C VAL A 21 10.00 4.23 -18.15
N TYR A 22 9.01 4.75 -17.43
CA TYR A 22 7.63 4.29 -17.45
C TYR A 22 6.71 5.40 -17.97
N ASP A 23 5.79 5.03 -18.85
CA ASP A 23 4.68 5.90 -19.23
C ASP A 23 3.59 5.87 -18.15
N LEU A 24 3.07 7.05 -17.81
CA LEU A 24 2.09 7.25 -16.76
C LEU A 24 0.76 7.68 -17.35
N GLY A 25 -0.31 7.03 -16.90
CA GLY A 25 -1.68 7.51 -17.09
C GLY A 25 -2.13 8.46 -15.97
N THR A 26 -3.28 9.09 -16.19
CA THR A 26 -3.88 10.10 -15.29
C THR A 26 -3.89 9.69 -13.82
N LYS A 27 -4.33 8.47 -13.50
CA LYS A 27 -4.44 7.99 -12.11
C LYS A 27 -3.10 8.01 -11.38
N MET A 28 -2.03 7.59 -12.05
CA MET A 28 -0.71 7.49 -11.46
C MET A 28 -0.10 8.88 -11.23
N ILE A 29 -0.35 9.80 -12.17
CA ILE A 29 0.04 11.22 -12.05
C ILE A 29 -0.64 11.85 -10.82
N ASP A 30 -1.95 11.67 -10.67
CA ASP A 30 -2.69 12.24 -9.55
C ASP A 30 -2.21 11.66 -8.20
N MET A 31 -1.84 10.38 -8.15
CA MET A 31 -1.26 9.74 -6.96
C MET A 31 0.14 10.27 -6.62
N LEU A 32 1.02 10.47 -7.62
CA LEU A 32 2.33 11.07 -7.42
C LEU A 32 2.21 12.51 -6.89
N GLN A 33 1.25 13.27 -7.40
CA GLN A 33 0.95 14.63 -6.94
C GLN A 33 0.42 14.64 -5.51
N LYS A 34 -0.48 13.72 -5.16
CA LYS A 34 -1.03 13.56 -3.81
C LYS A 34 0.07 13.28 -2.78
N GLU A 35 1.01 12.39 -3.12
CA GLU A 35 2.16 12.05 -2.27
C GLU A 35 3.31 13.07 -2.36
N ARG A 36 3.13 14.15 -3.16
CA ARG A 36 4.11 15.22 -3.41
C ARG A 36 5.47 14.66 -3.80
N VAL A 37 5.50 13.65 -4.67
CA VAL A 37 6.73 12.99 -5.11
C VAL A 37 7.55 13.95 -5.97
N THR A 38 8.83 14.07 -5.65
CA THR A 38 9.80 14.91 -6.35
C THR A 38 11.02 14.09 -6.77
N ALA A 39 11.79 14.60 -7.74
CA ALA A 39 13.02 13.96 -8.16
C ALA A 39 13.97 13.78 -6.96
N GLY A 40 14.48 12.56 -6.78
CA GLY A 40 15.33 12.18 -5.66
C GLY A 40 14.59 11.54 -4.47
N ASP A 41 13.26 11.53 -4.47
CA ASP A 41 12.48 10.75 -3.48
C ASP A 41 12.55 9.25 -3.80
N VAL A 42 12.72 8.44 -2.76
CA VAL A 42 12.64 6.97 -2.85
C VAL A 42 11.21 6.55 -2.53
N ILE A 43 10.57 5.88 -3.48
CA ILE A 43 9.17 5.50 -3.41
C ILE A 43 8.98 4.00 -3.66
N THR A 44 7.91 3.45 -3.12
CA THR A 44 7.39 2.13 -3.51
C THR A 44 6.06 2.30 -4.22
N ILE A 45 5.85 1.52 -5.28
CA ILE A 45 4.60 1.50 -6.02
C ILE A 45 4.07 0.07 -5.97
N ASP A 46 2.92 -0.12 -5.34
CA ASP A 46 2.19 -1.37 -5.46
C ASP A 46 1.41 -1.36 -6.78
N LYS A 47 1.80 -2.25 -7.70
CA LYS A 47 1.20 -2.35 -9.04
C LYS A 47 -0.26 -2.81 -8.99
N ALA A 48 -0.67 -3.60 -7.99
CA ALA A 48 -2.02 -4.12 -7.89
C ALA A 48 -3.00 -3.05 -7.41
N SER A 49 -2.62 -2.29 -6.38
CA SER A 49 -3.48 -1.25 -5.80
C SER A 49 -3.27 0.15 -6.42
N GLY A 50 -2.14 0.38 -7.09
CA GLY A 50 -1.70 1.71 -7.51
C GLY A 50 -1.25 2.60 -6.36
N LYS A 51 -1.08 2.04 -5.15
CA LYS A 51 -0.64 2.79 -3.97
C LYS A 51 0.83 3.18 -4.12
N ILE A 52 1.09 4.48 -4.00
CA ILE A 52 2.44 5.05 -3.92
C ILE A 52 2.74 5.33 -2.45
N SER A 53 3.94 5.01 -1.99
CA SER A 53 4.39 5.35 -0.63
C SER A 53 5.80 5.90 -0.69
N LYS A 54 5.99 7.09 -0.10
CA LYS A 54 7.30 7.75 -0.02
C LYS A 54 8.06 7.21 1.20
N LEU A 55 9.19 6.56 0.95
CA LEU A 55 10.06 6.03 2.00
C LEU A 55 11.00 7.08 2.58
N GLY A 56 11.42 8.03 1.74
CA GLY A 56 12.35 9.08 2.13
C GLY A 56 13.01 9.72 0.92
N ARG A 57 14.13 10.41 1.15
CA ARG A 57 14.95 11.04 0.11
C ARG A 57 16.28 10.30 -0.06
N SER A 58 16.71 10.14 -1.30
CA SER A 58 18.00 9.51 -1.62
C SER A 58 19.18 10.36 -1.17
N PHE A 59 20.23 9.72 -0.65
CA PHE A 59 21.47 10.40 -0.21
C PHE A 59 22.23 11.09 -1.36
N SER A 60 22.11 10.58 -2.59
CA SER A 60 22.81 11.12 -3.77
C SER A 60 22.44 12.55 -4.12
N ARG A 61 21.28 13.05 -3.64
CA ARG A 61 20.78 14.42 -3.86
C ARG A 61 20.79 15.30 -2.61
N SER A 62 21.45 14.88 -1.53
CA SER A 62 21.40 15.58 -0.23
C SER A 62 22.02 16.98 -0.25
N ARG A 63 22.90 17.32 -1.20
CA ARG A 63 23.58 18.63 -1.28
C ARG A 63 22.72 19.75 -1.89
N ASP A 64 21.68 19.42 -2.64
CA ASP A 64 20.85 20.43 -3.34
C ASP A 64 19.82 21.10 -2.40
N TYR A 65 19.72 20.65 -1.14
CA TYR A 65 18.73 21.09 -0.17
C TYR A 65 19.34 21.29 1.23
N ASP A 66 20.19 22.30 1.38
CA ASP A 66 20.76 22.74 2.67
C ASP A 66 19.68 23.32 3.64
N ALA A 67 18.45 23.50 3.14
CA ALA A 67 17.29 23.98 3.90
C ALA A 67 16.21 22.90 4.11
N THR A 68 16.59 21.63 4.29
CA THR A 68 15.62 20.61 4.71
C THR A 68 15.28 20.78 6.18
N GLY A 69 13.98 21.00 6.47
CA GLY A 69 13.47 20.97 7.84
C GLY A 69 13.84 19.65 8.54
N SER A 70 13.89 19.68 9.87
CA SER A 70 14.33 18.60 10.78
C SER A 70 13.61 17.24 10.66
N GLN A 71 12.75 17.05 9.65
CA GLN A 71 11.92 15.85 9.44
C GLN A 71 12.22 15.07 8.14
N THR A 72 13.19 15.48 7.31
CA THR A 72 13.48 14.72 6.07
C THR A 72 14.24 13.43 6.39
N ARG A 73 13.56 12.28 6.23
CA ARG A 73 14.19 10.96 6.35
C ARG A 73 15.00 10.65 5.10
N PHE A 74 16.32 10.54 5.25
CA PHE A 74 17.19 10.05 4.18
C PHE A 74 17.24 8.52 4.18
N VAL A 75 17.19 7.93 2.99
CA VAL A 75 17.22 6.48 2.78
C VAL A 75 18.17 6.12 1.64
N GLN A 76 18.76 4.93 1.71
CA GLN A 76 19.63 4.42 0.65
C GLN A 76 18.82 4.16 -0.63
N CYS A 77 19.47 4.33 -1.79
CA CYS A 77 18.89 3.89 -3.05
C CYS A 77 18.67 2.36 -2.99
N PRO A 78 17.48 1.85 -3.34
CA PRO A 78 17.24 0.42 -3.38
C PRO A 78 18.22 -0.29 -4.33
N GLU A 79 18.58 -1.52 -3.99
CA GLU A 79 19.50 -2.36 -4.77
C GLU A 79 18.76 -3.48 -5.53
N GLY A 80 19.36 -3.96 -6.61
CA GLY A 80 18.78 -4.99 -7.47
C GLY A 80 17.71 -4.48 -8.43
N GLU A 81 16.78 -5.38 -8.76
CA GLU A 81 15.71 -5.12 -9.74
C GLU A 81 14.69 -4.08 -9.26
N LEU A 82 14.18 -3.27 -10.20
CA LEU A 82 13.12 -2.27 -9.98
C LEU A 82 11.78 -2.91 -9.61
N GLN A 83 11.49 -4.10 -10.12
CA GLN A 83 10.23 -4.79 -9.90
C GLN A 83 10.46 -6.12 -9.21
N LYS A 84 9.96 -6.26 -7.97
CA LYS A 84 10.04 -7.49 -7.19
C LYS A 84 8.64 -7.96 -6.80
N ARG A 85 8.38 -9.26 -6.89
CA ARG A 85 7.15 -9.87 -6.34
C ARG A 85 7.39 -10.17 -4.87
N LYS A 86 6.63 -9.51 -4.00
CA LYS A 86 6.67 -9.77 -2.56
C LYS A 86 5.41 -10.51 -2.15
N GLU A 87 5.57 -11.63 -1.47
CA GLU A 87 4.48 -12.31 -0.78
C GLU A 87 4.29 -11.66 0.59
N VAL A 88 3.05 -11.29 0.91
CA VAL A 88 2.69 -10.68 2.20
C VAL A 88 1.71 -11.60 2.89
N VAL A 89 2.17 -12.25 3.95
CA VAL A 89 1.32 -13.07 4.82
C VAL A 89 0.64 -12.17 5.83
N HIS A 90 -0.68 -12.22 5.89
CA HIS A 90 -1.47 -11.53 6.89
C HIS A 90 -2.04 -12.56 7.85
N THR A 91 -1.73 -12.41 9.14
CA THR A 91 -2.32 -13.21 10.20
C THR A 91 -3.40 -12.38 10.87
N VAL A 92 -4.62 -12.94 10.91
CA VAL A 92 -5.77 -12.33 11.56
C VAL A 92 -6.44 -13.36 12.46
N SER A 93 -6.99 -12.90 13.58
CA SER A 93 -7.78 -13.73 14.49
C SER A 93 -9.21 -13.89 13.99
N LEU A 94 -9.87 -14.99 14.37
CA LEU A 94 -11.30 -15.18 14.11
C LEU A 94 -12.13 -14.04 14.71
N HIS A 95 -11.74 -13.54 15.89
CA HIS A 95 -12.41 -12.40 16.51
C HIS A 95 -12.33 -11.13 15.67
N GLU A 96 -11.20 -10.82 15.04
CA GLU A 96 -11.10 -9.66 14.15
C GLU A 96 -12.01 -9.80 12.93
N ILE A 97 -12.09 -11.01 12.37
CA ILE A 97 -13.00 -11.31 11.27
C ILE A 97 -14.46 -11.12 11.71
N ASP A 98 -14.83 -11.64 12.88
CA ASP A 98 -16.17 -11.50 13.46
C ASP A 98 -16.55 -10.02 13.64
N VAL A 99 -15.66 -9.23 14.26
CA VAL A 99 -15.93 -7.81 14.55
C VAL A 99 -16.10 -7.02 13.25
N ILE A 100 -15.24 -7.24 12.26
CA ILE A 100 -15.33 -6.56 10.95
C ILE A 100 -16.67 -6.87 10.26
N ASN A 101 -17.14 -8.12 10.33
CA ASN A 101 -18.38 -8.54 9.69
C ASN A 101 -19.64 -8.27 10.52
N SER A 102 -19.50 -7.88 11.79
CA SER A 102 -20.64 -7.62 12.69
C SER A 102 -21.40 -6.32 12.40
N ARG A 103 -20.74 -5.29 11.84
CA ARG A 103 -21.31 -3.94 11.66
C ARG A 103 -20.59 -3.11 10.60
N GLN A 104 -21.23 -2.04 10.09
CA GLN A 104 -20.68 -1.14 9.07
C GLN A 104 -19.34 -0.47 9.45
N GLN A 105 -19.05 -0.28 10.74
CA GLN A 105 -17.80 0.30 11.26
C GLN A 105 -16.96 -0.72 12.05
N GLY A 106 -17.09 -2.02 11.73
CA GLY A 106 -16.41 -3.09 12.46
C GLY A 106 -14.88 -2.95 12.45
N PHE A 107 -14.31 -2.45 11.36
CA PHE A 107 -12.87 -2.19 11.29
C PHE A 107 -12.40 -1.11 12.28
N LEU A 108 -13.15 -0.02 12.46
CA LEU A 108 -12.79 1.01 13.44
C LEU A 108 -12.92 0.48 14.88
N ALA A 109 -13.90 -0.38 15.13
CA ALA A 109 -14.13 -0.98 16.44
C ALA A 109 -12.93 -1.80 16.96
N LEU A 110 -12.10 -2.35 16.06
CA LEU A 110 -10.85 -3.02 16.43
C LEU A 110 -9.85 -2.08 17.11
N PHE A 111 -9.89 -0.79 16.79
CA PHE A 111 -8.96 0.21 17.34
C PHE A 111 -9.57 1.00 18.50
N THR A 112 -10.90 1.16 18.52
CA THR A 112 -11.59 1.93 19.58
C THR A 112 -12.03 1.08 20.76
N GLY A 113 -12.07 -0.25 20.62
CA GLY A 113 -12.58 -1.17 21.64
C GLY A 113 -14.11 -1.23 21.73
N ASP A 114 -14.83 -0.51 20.87
CA ASP A 114 -16.30 -0.54 20.78
C ASP A 114 -16.78 -1.71 19.90
N THR A 115 -16.32 -2.92 20.23
CA THR A 115 -16.63 -4.13 19.46
C THR A 115 -18.06 -4.63 19.70
N GLY A 116 -18.66 -4.25 20.83
CA GLY A 116 -19.97 -4.71 21.32
C GLY A 116 -20.12 -6.23 21.32
N GLU A 117 -21.37 -6.70 21.46
CA GLU A 117 -21.69 -8.12 21.36
C GLU A 117 -21.80 -8.54 19.89
N ILE A 118 -21.15 -9.67 19.57
CA ILE A 118 -21.20 -10.27 18.24
C ILE A 118 -22.29 -11.35 18.25
N LYS A 119 -23.27 -11.22 17.35
CA LYS A 119 -24.34 -12.20 17.19
C LYS A 119 -23.78 -13.57 16.81
N SER A 120 -24.34 -14.64 17.38
CA SER A 120 -23.95 -16.02 17.07
C SER A 120 -24.04 -16.34 15.58
N GLU A 121 -25.05 -15.82 14.88
CA GLU A 121 -25.22 -15.96 13.44
C GLU A 121 -24.00 -15.48 12.63
N VAL A 122 -23.32 -14.41 13.07
CA VAL A 122 -22.12 -13.92 12.39
C VAL A 122 -20.97 -14.89 12.60
N ARG A 123 -20.78 -15.37 13.85
CA ARG A 123 -19.71 -16.33 14.17
C ARG A 123 -19.85 -17.62 13.37
N GLU A 124 -21.06 -18.18 13.31
CA GLU A 124 -21.35 -19.40 12.54
C GLU A 124 -21.07 -19.23 11.03
N GLN A 125 -21.40 -18.05 10.48
CA GLN A 125 -21.07 -17.72 9.09
C GLN A 125 -19.57 -17.59 8.85
N ILE A 126 -18.83 -16.99 9.80
CA ILE A 126 -17.37 -16.86 9.70
C ILE A 126 -16.70 -18.23 9.83
N ASP A 127 -17.11 -19.06 10.79
CA ASP A 127 -16.59 -20.41 10.96
C ASP A 127 -16.78 -21.26 9.69
N SER A 128 -17.98 -21.17 9.09
CA SER A 128 -18.29 -21.87 7.84
C SER A 128 -17.37 -21.42 6.69
N LYS A 129 -17.19 -20.10 6.52
CA LYS A 129 -16.32 -19.54 5.47
C LYS A 129 -14.84 -19.85 5.69
N VAL A 130 -14.38 -19.82 6.94
CA VAL A 130 -12.98 -20.15 7.26
C VAL A 130 -12.71 -21.63 7.02
N SER A 131 -13.67 -22.50 7.33
CA SER A 131 -13.58 -23.93 6.98
C SER A 131 -13.48 -24.12 5.47
N GLU A 132 -14.34 -23.45 4.69
CA GLU A 132 -14.28 -23.46 3.23
C GLU A 132 -12.92 -22.99 2.71
N TRP A 133 -12.41 -21.83 3.18
CA TRP A 133 -11.10 -21.33 2.75
C TRP A 133 -9.94 -22.25 3.11
N ARG A 134 -10.06 -23.00 4.22
CA ARG A 134 -9.08 -24.01 4.60
C ARG A 134 -9.13 -25.21 3.65
N GLU A 135 -10.33 -25.69 3.31
CA GLU A 135 -10.52 -26.80 2.37
C GLU A 135 -10.04 -26.45 0.96
N GLU A 136 -10.25 -25.20 0.53
CA GLU A 136 -9.77 -24.65 -0.75
C GLU A 136 -8.24 -24.35 -0.75
N GLY A 137 -7.55 -24.48 0.39
CA GLY A 137 -6.13 -24.14 0.51
C GLY A 137 -5.81 -22.65 0.40
N ARG A 138 -6.82 -21.78 0.59
CA ARG A 138 -6.69 -20.31 0.53
C ARG A 138 -6.34 -19.68 1.87
N ALA A 139 -6.57 -20.39 2.97
CA ALA A 139 -6.23 -19.96 4.32
C ALA A 139 -5.64 -21.13 5.13
N THR A 140 -4.83 -20.81 6.14
CA THR A 140 -4.32 -21.78 7.12
C THR A 140 -4.65 -21.27 8.51
N ILE A 141 -5.17 -22.16 9.36
CA ILE A 141 -5.37 -21.89 10.79
C ILE A 141 -4.06 -22.24 11.48
N VAL A 142 -3.51 -21.29 12.22
CA VAL A 142 -2.23 -21.40 12.94
C VAL A 142 -2.42 -21.34 14.45
#